data_AF-A0AAD6S2B4-F1
#
_entry.id   AF-A0AAD6S2B4-F1
#
_cell.length_a   1.000
_cell.length_b   1.000
_cell.length_c   1.000
_cell.angle_alpha   90.00
_cell.angle_beta   90.00
_cell.angle_gamma   90.00
#
_symmetry.space_group_name_H-M   'P 1'
#
loop_
_entity.id
_entity.type
_entity.pdbx_description
1 polymer ?
#
loop_
_entity_poly.entity_id
_entity_poly.type
_entity_poly.pdbx_seq_one_letter_code
_entity_poly.pdbx_strand_id
1 'polypeptide(L)'
;WFVSTYTQITKVQLGGVFNSLLASYGELERSYNWAKGGNNSLGKKDDRPVQLSQWVAAGRGLRGGKIGEDGPTIDSLAVYDDRWWRWWGKLQPGWRVGSAGNAGRFVRTSYPPQERPNWASLHLPGPNGILGVVATLYWWGKKVKEGSEREDTESWVEAVTDVKWMVKGLLAMERATAE
;
A
#
# COMPACT_ATOMS: atom_id res chain seq x y z
N TRP A 1 -11.18 -12.29 -5.29
CA TRP A 1 -10.18 -11.73 -4.36
C TRP A 1 -10.46 -10.25 -4.15
N PHE A 2 -10.45 -9.43 -5.22
CA PHE A 2 -10.57 -7.97 -5.13
C PHE A 2 -11.80 -7.52 -4.36
N VAL A 3 -13.01 -7.88 -4.83
CA VAL A 3 -14.28 -7.48 -4.17
C VAL A 3 -14.27 -7.81 -2.68
N SER A 4 -13.95 -9.05 -2.32
CA SER A 4 -13.90 -9.49 -0.92
C SER A 4 -12.93 -8.64 -0.09
N THR A 5 -11.70 -8.43 -0.57
CA THR A 5 -10.70 -7.64 0.17
C THR A 5 -10.99 -6.14 0.19
N TYR A 6 -11.56 -5.61 -0.89
CA TYR A 6 -11.94 -4.20 -1.00
C TYR A 6 -13.11 -3.88 -0.07
N THR A 7 -14.12 -4.76 -0.02
CA THR A 7 -15.23 -4.66 0.94
C THR A 7 -14.72 -4.72 2.38
N GLN A 8 -13.75 -5.59 2.69
CA GLN A 8 -13.15 -5.62 4.03
C GLN A 8 -12.43 -4.31 4.40
N ILE A 9 -11.62 -3.77 3.49
CA ILE A 9 -10.84 -2.53 3.70
C ILE A 9 -11.72 -1.27 3.74
N THR A 10 -12.96 -1.34 3.22
CA THR A 10 -13.91 -0.22 3.23
C THR A 10 -14.88 -0.23 4.41
N LYS A 11 -14.83 -1.23 5.30
CA LYS A 11 -15.73 -1.31 6.46
C LYS A 11 -15.58 -0.16 7.44
N VAL A 12 -14.36 0.37 7.57
CA VAL A 12 -14.07 1.49 8.47
C VAL A 12 -13.79 2.75 7.67
N GLN A 13 -14.54 3.81 7.95
CA GLN A 13 -14.31 5.12 7.36
C GLN A 13 -13.07 5.78 8.00
N LEU A 14 -12.00 5.89 7.22
CA LEU A 14 -10.71 6.47 7.62
C LEU A 14 -10.48 7.89 7.06
N GLY A 15 -11.48 8.47 6.39
CA GLY A 15 -11.44 9.85 5.90
C GLY A 15 -11.11 10.00 4.41
N GLY A 16 -11.19 11.24 3.91
CA GLY A 16 -11.15 11.54 2.48
C GLY A 16 -9.85 11.16 1.77
N VAL A 17 -8.71 11.27 2.46
CA VAL A 17 -7.40 10.93 1.89
C VAL A 17 -7.27 9.44 1.58
N PHE A 18 -7.74 8.58 2.49
CA PHE A 18 -7.73 7.13 2.31
C PHE A 18 -8.76 6.68 1.27
N ASN A 19 -9.96 7.28 1.28
CA ASN A 19 -10.97 6.99 0.26
C ASN A 19 -10.49 7.35 -1.16
N SER A 20 -9.74 8.46 -1.28
CA SER A 20 -9.13 8.85 -2.56
C SER A 20 -8.06 7.86 -3.03
N LEU A 21 -7.28 7.28 -2.09
CA LEU A 21 -6.36 6.19 -2.39
C LEU A 21 -7.11 4.95 -2.88
N LEU A 22 -8.18 4.54 -2.18
CA LEU A 22 -8.97 3.36 -2.55
C LEU A 22 -9.59 3.49 -3.94
N ALA A 23 -10.11 4.67 -4.30
CA ALA A 23 -10.62 4.93 -5.64
C ALA A 23 -9.53 4.74 -6.71
N SER A 24 -8.34 5.33 -6.49
CA SER A 24 -7.21 5.21 -7.42
C SER A 24 -6.71 3.76 -7.53
N TYR A 25 -6.69 3.03 -6.41
CA TYR A 25 -6.33 1.61 -6.37
C TYR A 25 -7.34 0.73 -7.12
N GLY A 26 -8.65 1.01 -6.97
CA GLY A 26 -9.68 0.29 -7.72
C GLY A 26 -9.58 0.51 -9.22
N GLU A 27 -9.24 1.73 -9.67
CA GLU A 27 -8.96 2.00 -11.08
C GLU A 27 -7.71 1.26 -11.60
N LEU A 28 -6.66 1.16 -10.79
CA LEU A 28 -5.45 0.43 -11.13
C LEU A 28 -5.71 -1.08 -11.28
N GLU A 29 -6.41 -1.70 -10.33
CA GLU A 29 -6.75 -3.13 -10.45
C GLU A 29 -7.73 -3.39 -11.59
N ARG A 30 -8.59 -2.43 -11.92
CA ARG A 30 -9.43 -2.48 -13.12
C ARG A 30 -8.59 -2.44 -14.40
N SER A 31 -7.55 -1.60 -14.49
CA SER A 31 -6.66 -1.59 -15.67
C SER A 31 -5.89 -2.90 -15.83
N TYR A 32 -5.62 -3.60 -14.73
CA TYR A 32 -5.07 -4.95 -14.76
C TYR A 32 -6.08 -6.06 -15.06
N ASN A 33 -7.33 -5.73 -15.41
CA ASN A 33 -8.42 -6.70 -15.60
C ASN A 33 -8.58 -7.66 -14.40
N TRP A 34 -8.36 -7.15 -13.18
CA TRP A 34 -8.47 -7.93 -11.94
C TRP A 34 -7.57 -9.17 -11.90
N ALA A 35 -6.42 -9.11 -12.57
CA ALA A 35 -5.47 -10.21 -12.67
C ALA A 35 -5.18 -10.81 -11.29
N LYS A 36 -5.09 -12.14 -11.23
CA LYS A 36 -4.78 -12.86 -9.98
C LYS A 36 -3.30 -12.78 -9.60
N GLY A 37 -2.47 -12.18 -10.44
CA GLY A 37 -1.02 -12.13 -10.27
C GLY A 37 -0.36 -13.52 -10.32
N GLY A 38 0.96 -13.52 -10.20
CA GLY A 38 1.76 -14.72 -9.99
C GLY A 38 2.11 -14.94 -8.52
N ASN A 39 3.07 -15.85 -8.27
CA ASN A 39 3.58 -16.13 -6.91
C ASN A 39 4.54 -15.04 -6.37
N ASN A 40 4.89 -14.06 -7.20
CA ASN A 40 5.74 -12.94 -6.80
C ASN A 40 4.99 -12.01 -5.84
N SER A 41 5.71 -11.35 -4.94
CA SER A 41 5.21 -10.33 -4.01
C SER A 41 6.04 -9.06 -4.09
N LEU A 42 5.45 -7.93 -3.72
CA LEU A 42 6.20 -6.68 -3.57
C LEU A 42 7.27 -6.82 -2.47
N GLY A 43 8.54 -6.67 -2.90
CA GLY A 43 9.70 -6.75 -2.03
C GLY A 43 9.96 -8.14 -1.44
N LYS A 44 11.04 -8.23 -0.65
CA LYS A 44 11.40 -9.45 0.08
C LYS A 44 10.53 -9.62 1.32
N LYS A 45 10.23 -10.87 1.67
CA LYS A 45 9.37 -11.22 2.82
C LYS A 45 9.90 -10.68 4.15
N ASP A 46 11.22 -10.64 4.32
CA ASP A 46 11.85 -10.24 5.58
C ASP A 46 11.83 -8.72 5.83
N ASP A 47 11.60 -7.94 4.77
CA ASP A 47 11.61 -6.48 4.84
C ASP A 47 10.25 -5.87 5.18
N ARG A 48 9.15 -6.62 5.04
CA ARG A 48 7.78 -6.11 5.22
C ARG A 48 7.31 -6.16 6.68
N PRO A 49 6.31 -5.34 7.08
CA PRO A 49 5.69 -5.45 8.40
C PRO A 49 5.23 -6.88 8.71
N VAL A 50 5.50 -7.35 9.93
CA VAL A 50 5.16 -8.74 10.34
C VAL A 50 3.66 -9.00 10.19
N GLN A 51 2.84 -7.98 10.46
CA GLN A 51 1.40 -7.94 10.24
C GLN A 51 1.01 -8.37 8.83
N LEU A 52 1.70 -7.84 7.80
CA LEU A 52 1.44 -8.20 6.41
C LEU A 52 1.80 -9.67 6.14
N SER A 53 2.91 -10.15 6.70
CA SER A 53 3.29 -11.56 6.58
C SER A 53 2.25 -12.50 7.18
N GLN A 54 1.76 -12.19 8.37
CA GLN A 54 0.76 -13.00 9.04
C GLN A 54 -0.57 -12.95 8.29
N TRP A 55 -1.03 -11.76 7.84
CA TRP A 55 -2.28 -11.61 7.11
C TRP A 55 -2.27 -12.36 5.77
N VAL A 56 -1.17 -12.29 5.01
CA VAL A 56 -1.02 -13.07 3.77
C VAL A 56 -1.06 -14.58 4.04
N ALA A 57 -0.34 -15.05 5.08
CA ALA A 57 -0.33 -16.46 5.47
C ALA A 57 -1.71 -16.95 5.95
N ALA A 58 -2.48 -16.09 6.61
CA ALA A 58 -3.85 -16.37 7.05
C ALA A 58 -4.90 -16.30 5.91
N GLY A 59 -4.48 -16.16 4.66
CA GLY A 59 -5.39 -16.08 3.52
C GLY A 59 -6.13 -14.75 3.45
N ARG A 60 -5.52 -13.68 3.95
CA ARG A 60 -5.98 -12.28 3.79
C ARG A 60 -7.31 -11.98 4.46
N GLY A 61 -7.59 -12.61 5.61
CA GLY A 61 -8.87 -12.45 6.31
C GLY A 61 -10.05 -13.09 5.57
N LEU A 62 -9.82 -13.90 4.53
CA LEU A 62 -10.88 -14.55 3.75
C LEU A 62 -11.15 -16.01 4.17
N ARG A 63 -10.29 -16.62 4.99
CA ARG A 63 -10.32 -18.06 5.29
C ARG A 63 -10.75 -18.41 6.72
N GLY A 64 -11.36 -17.47 7.46
CA GLY A 64 -11.77 -17.70 8.86
C GLY A 64 -10.61 -18.10 9.80
N GLY A 65 -9.38 -17.74 9.44
CA GLY A 65 -8.17 -18.07 10.20
C GLY A 65 -7.95 -17.15 11.40
N LYS A 66 -6.82 -17.35 12.11
CA LYS A 66 -6.45 -16.59 13.32
C LYS A 66 -6.40 -15.06 13.14
N ILE A 67 -6.22 -14.60 11.91
CA ILE A 67 -6.37 -13.18 11.55
C ILE A 67 -7.68 -13.04 10.81
N GLY A 68 -8.67 -12.48 11.50
CA GLY A 68 -10.00 -12.22 10.97
C GLY A 68 -10.03 -11.00 10.05
N GLU A 69 -11.25 -10.57 9.75
CA GLU A 69 -11.51 -9.44 8.84
C GLU A 69 -10.98 -8.10 9.37
N ASP A 70 -10.77 -8.00 10.68
CA ASP A 70 -10.22 -6.80 11.33
C ASP A 70 -8.74 -6.57 11.07
N GLY A 71 -8.04 -7.59 10.57
CA GLY A 71 -6.59 -7.55 10.36
C GLY A 71 -5.79 -7.86 11.63
N PRO A 72 -4.45 -7.84 11.51
CA PRO A 72 -3.53 -8.03 12.62
C PRO A 72 -3.45 -6.79 13.52
N THR A 73 -3.11 -7.00 14.79
CA THR A 73 -2.93 -5.92 15.77
C THR A 73 -1.65 -5.13 15.53
N ILE A 74 -1.72 -3.82 15.78
CA ILE A 74 -0.56 -2.93 15.85
C ILE A 74 -0.38 -2.53 17.32
N ASP A 75 0.69 -3.04 17.93
CA ASP A 75 0.96 -2.84 19.37
C ASP A 75 1.54 -1.45 19.65
N SER A 76 2.46 -0.98 18.79
CA SER A 76 3.09 0.33 18.90
C SER A 76 3.05 1.04 17.54
N LEU A 77 2.42 2.22 17.51
CA LEU A 77 2.36 3.07 16.32
C LEU A 77 3.75 3.55 15.90
N ALA A 78 4.57 4.01 16.84
CA ALA A 78 5.94 4.45 16.57
C ALA A 78 6.82 3.36 15.92
N VAL A 79 6.77 2.12 16.43
CA VAL A 79 7.52 0.99 15.85
C VAL A 79 6.96 0.59 14.48
N TYR A 80 5.64 0.67 14.32
CA TYR A 80 4.99 0.34 13.05
C TYR A 80 5.30 1.37 11.97
N ASP A 81 5.20 2.67 12.30
CA ASP A 81 5.52 3.81 11.44
C ASP A 81 6.92 3.68 10.84
N ASP A 82 7.94 3.57 11.70
CA ASP A 82 9.34 3.47 11.30
C ASP A 82 9.58 2.22 10.41
N ARG A 83 9.03 1.07 10.80
CA ARG A 83 9.14 -0.16 10.01
C ARG A 83 8.43 -0.02 8.65
N TRP A 84 7.26 0.59 8.64
CA TRP A 84 6.46 0.77 7.44
C TRP A 84 7.18 1.68 6.43
N TRP A 85 7.72 2.81 6.88
CA TRP A 85 8.48 3.73 6.02
C TRP A 85 9.76 3.10 5.46
N ARG A 86 10.51 2.35 6.28
CA ARG A 86 11.70 1.60 5.80
C ARG A 86 11.33 0.57 4.74
N TRP A 87 10.25 -0.16 4.95
CA TRP A 87 9.77 -1.15 3.99
C TRP A 87 9.29 -0.47 2.69
N TRP A 88 8.41 0.52 2.81
CA TRP A 88 7.89 1.27 1.68
C TRP A 88 9.01 1.89 0.85
N GLY A 89 10.06 2.38 1.52
CA GLY A 89 11.23 2.93 0.85
C GLY A 89 12.01 1.93 0.01
N LYS A 90 12.15 0.68 0.48
CA LYS A 90 12.79 -0.41 -0.28
C LYS A 90 11.99 -0.85 -1.50
N LEU A 91 10.67 -0.61 -1.51
CA LEU A 91 9.82 -0.92 -2.66
C LEU A 91 9.92 0.11 -3.78
N GLN A 92 10.43 1.31 -3.47
CA GLN A 92 10.40 2.41 -4.41
C GLN A 92 11.29 2.15 -5.63
N PRO A 93 10.84 2.56 -6.82
CA PRO A 93 11.67 2.52 -8.01
C PRO A 93 12.95 3.34 -7.84
N GLY A 94 14.03 2.94 -8.54
CA GLY A 94 15.35 3.58 -8.43
C GLY A 94 15.35 5.09 -8.70
N TRP A 95 14.51 5.56 -9.63
CA TRP A 95 14.37 7.00 -9.93
C TRP A 95 13.83 7.83 -8.75
N ARG A 96 13.23 7.17 -7.75
CA ARG A 96 12.67 7.80 -6.56
C ARG A 96 13.63 7.80 -5.38
N VAL A 97 14.59 6.86 -5.36
CA VAL A 97 15.50 6.60 -4.22
C VAL A 97 16.41 7.80 -3.91
N GLY A 98 16.72 8.65 -4.90
CA GLY A 98 17.48 9.89 -4.71
C GLY A 98 16.69 11.08 -4.15
N SER A 99 15.39 10.91 -3.85
CA SER A 99 14.47 11.99 -3.43
C SER A 99 14.07 11.90 -1.94
N ALA A 100 14.80 11.12 -1.13
CA ALA A 100 14.53 11.03 0.31
C ALA A 100 14.94 12.34 0.99
N GLY A 101 13.96 13.09 1.51
CA GLY A 101 14.23 14.26 2.34
C GLY A 101 14.81 13.88 3.70
N ASN A 102 15.19 14.89 4.51
CA ASN A 102 15.84 14.73 5.83
C ASN A 102 15.08 13.83 6.84
N ALA A 103 13.81 13.49 6.58
CA ALA A 103 12.98 12.63 7.43
C ALA A 103 12.70 11.23 6.83
N GLY A 104 13.42 10.82 5.76
CA GLY A 104 13.17 9.54 5.08
C GLY A 104 11.88 9.49 4.26
N ARG A 105 11.21 10.63 4.09
CA ARG A 105 9.99 10.80 3.28
C ARG A 105 10.35 11.16 1.84
N PHE A 106 9.61 10.63 0.89
CA PHE A 106 9.85 10.85 -0.54
C PHE A 106 9.29 12.20 -0.99
N VAL A 107 10.09 12.98 -1.71
CA VAL A 107 9.60 14.17 -2.40
C VAL A 107 8.77 13.74 -3.63
N ARG A 108 7.59 14.32 -3.79
CA ARG A 108 6.69 14.12 -4.94
C ARG A 108 6.93 15.23 -5.96
N THR A 109 7.84 15.02 -6.91
CA THR A 109 8.15 15.99 -7.98
C THR A 109 7.36 15.70 -9.25
N SER A 110 7.88 14.81 -10.08
CA SER A 110 7.30 14.39 -11.36
C SER A 110 7.58 12.91 -11.58
N TYR A 111 6.72 12.25 -12.35
CA TYR A 111 6.98 10.89 -12.80
C TYR A 111 8.07 10.89 -13.88
N PRO A 112 8.90 9.82 -13.97
CA PRO A 112 9.75 9.60 -15.14
C PRO A 112 8.88 9.33 -16.39
N PRO A 113 9.49 9.24 -17.58
CA PRO A 113 8.83 8.67 -18.76
C PRO A 113 8.08 7.37 -18.43
N GLN A 114 6.92 7.18 -19.07
CA GLN A 114 5.93 6.13 -18.78
C GLN A 114 6.35 4.77 -19.34
N GLU A 115 7.60 4.39 -19.08
CA GLU A 115 8.17 3.13 -19.52
C GLU A 115 8.05 2.10 -18.39
N ARG A 116 7.53 0.90 -18.71
CA ARG A 116 7.35 -0.21 -17.76
C ARG A 116 8.61 -0.52 -16.91
N PRO A 117 9.85 -0.52 -17.46
CA PRO A 117 11.05 -0.77 -16.66
C PRO A 117 11.23 0.17 -15.47
N ASN A 118 10.83 1.43 -15.61
CA ASN A 118 10.92 2.42 -14.54
C ASN A 118 9.95 2.12 -13.39
N TRP A 119 8.90 1.34 -13.62
CA TRP A 119 7.87 1.03 -12.64
C TRP A 119 7.89 -0.43 -12.18
N ALA A 120 8.81 -1.24 -12.71
CA ALA A 120 8.83 -2.69 -12.54
C ALA A 120 8.82 -3.15 -11.07
N SER A 121 9.40 -2.38 -10.15
CA SER A 121 9.43 -2.74 -8.72
C SER A 121 8.06 -2.68 -8.04
N LEU A 122 7.12 -1.88 -8.57
CA LEU A 122 5.76 -1.71 -8.05
C LEU A 122 4.68 -2.22 -9.00
N HIS A 123 5.02 -2.46 -10.26
CA HIS A 123 4.12 -3.06 -11.24
C HIS A 123 3.99 -4.56 -10.96
N LEU A 124 3.05 -4.90 -10.08
CA LEU A 124 2.69 -6.26 -9.75
C LEU A 124 1.17 -6.37 -9.60
N PRO A 125 0.45 -6.80 -10.65
CA PRO A 125 -0.99 -6.97 -10.59
C PRO A 125 -1.45 -8.01 -9.55
N GLY A 126 -2.62 -7.79 -8.96
CA GLY A 126 -3.29 -8.78 -8.16
C GLY A 126 -3.00 -8.75 -6.64
N PRO A 127 -3.38 -9.80 -5.91
CA PRO A 127 -3.43 -9.81 -4.44
C PRO A 127 -2.06 -9.81 -3.73
N ASN A 128 -0.97 -9.96 -4.49
CA ASN A 128 0.40 -9.84 -3.98
C ASN A 128 1.04 -8.46 -4.26
N GLY A 129 0.33 -7.61 -5.00
CA GLY A 129 0.72 -6.26 -5.38
C GLY A 129 0.35 -5.20 -4.35
N ILE A 130 -0.16 -4.08 -4.87
CA ILE A 130 -0.54 -2.88 -4.10
C ILE A 130 -1.58 -3.18 -2.99
N LEU A 131 -2.38 -4.25 -3.14
CA LEU A 131 -3.29 -4.72 -2.08
C LEU A 131 -2.60 -4.80 -0.71
N GLY A 132 -1.38 -5.36 -0.66
CA GLY A 132 -0.64 -5.51 0.60
C GLY A 132 -0.32 -4.16 1.26
N VAL A 133 0.06 -3.17 0.45
CA VAL A 133 0.35 -1.80 0.91
C VAL A 133 -0.93 -1.13 1.41
N VAL A 134 -2.02 -1.21 0.66
CA VAL A 134 -3.31 -0.64 1.05
C VAL A 134 -3.84 -1.28 2.35
N ALA A 135 -3.69 -2.60 2.51
CA ALA A 135 -4.08 -3.30 3.73
C ALA A 135 -3.27 -2.83 4.96
N THR A 136 -1.95 -2.62 4.81
CA THR A 136 -1.13 -2.08 5.90
C THR A 136 -1.55 -0.68 6.33
N LEU A 137 -1.89 0.20 5.37
CA LEU A 137 -2.41 1.53 5.65
C LEU A 137 -3.80 1.52 6.30
N TYR A 138 -4.63 0.54 5.97
CA TYR A 138 -5.93 0.34 6.60
C TYR A 138 -5.78 0.01 8.09
N TRP A 139 -4.95 -0.96 8.45
CA TRP A 139 -4.72 -1.33 9.85
C TRP A 139 -4.11 -0.18 10.65
N TRP A 140 -3.14 0.52 10.05
CA TRP A 140 -2.54 1.70 10.65
C TRP A 140 -3.59 2.81 10.89
N GLY A 141 -4.43 3.10 9.90
CA GLY A 141 -5.48 4.10 10.04
C GLY A 141 -6.54 3.74 11.09
N LYS A 142 -6.91 2.45 11.21
CA LYS A 142 -7.76 1.98 12.31
C LYS A 142 -7.12 2.30 13.67
N LYS A 143 -5.85 1.97 13.83
CA LYS A 143 -5.11 2.20 15.09
C LYS A 143 -4.97 3.70 15.40
N VAL A 144 -4.72 4.54 14.39
CA VAL A 144 -4.67 6.01 14.52
C VAL A 144 -6.01 6.55 15.03
N LYS A 145 -7.12 6.05 14.47
CA LYS A 145 -8.49 6.45 14.84
C LYS A 145 -8.89 6.04 16.27
N GLU A 146 -8.31 4.97 16.80
CA GLU A 146 -8.63 4.43 18.14
C GLU A 146 -8.09 5.27 19.31
N GLY A 147 -7.18 6.23 19.07
CA GLY A 147 -6.73 7.16 20.12
C GLY A 147 -5.27 7.59 20.02
N SER A 148 -4.81 7.97 18.83
CA SER A 148 -3.41 8.38 18.61
C SER A 148 -3.14 9.87 18.78
N GLU A 149 -1.87 10.20 18.94
CA GLU A 149 -1.39 11.58 18.99
C GLU A 149 -1.38 12.22 17.59
N ARG A 150 -1.20 13.55 17.54
CA ARG A 150 -1.18 14.32 16.29
C ARG A 150 -0.10 13.82 15.31
N GLU A 151 1.09 13.49 15.80
CA GLU A 151 2.22 13.06 14.97
C GLU A 151 1.97 11.72 14.27
N ASP A 152 1.35 10.76 14.97
CA ASP A 152 0.93 9.47 14.39
C ASP A 152 -0.07 9.68 13.24
N THR A 153 -1.00 10.63 13.42
CA THR A 153 -1.97 11.00 12.40
C THR A 153 -1.30 11.63 11.17
N GLU A 154 -0.37 12.57 11.37
CA GLU A 154 0.37 13.23 10.28
C GLU A 154 1.23 12.24 9.48
N SER A 155 1.88 11.28 10.16
CA SER A 155 2.68 10.26 9.48
C SER A 155 1.82 9.31 8.64
N TRP A 156 0.70 8.86 9.19
CA TRP A 156 -0.25 8.03 8.45
C TRP A 156 -0.83 8.76 7.23
N VAL A 157 -1.24 10.03 7.38
CA VAL A 157 -1.75 10.85 6.26
C VAL A 157 -0.70 10.99 5.15
N GLU A 158 0.56 11.21 5.50
CA GLU A 158 1.64 11.32 4.52
C GLU A 158 1.88 9.99 3.81
N ALA A 159 1.89 8.87 4.53
CA ALA A 159 2.01 7.52 3.96
C ALA A 159 0.87 7.23 2.96
N VAL A 160 -0.37 7.54 3.30
CA VAL A 160 -1.53 7.39 2.40
C VAL A 160 -1.40 8.28 1.17
N THR A 161 -0.97 9.52 1.36
CA THR A 161 -0.78 10.49 0.26
C THR A 161 0.31 10.03 -0.70
N ASP A 162 1.40 9.49 -0.15
CA ASP A 162 2.52 8.97 -0.89
C ASP A 162 2.17 7.76 -1.75
N VAL A 163 1.50 6.77 -1.14
CA VAL A 163 1.02 5.58 -1.86
C VAL A 163 0.01 5.97 -2.94
N LYS A 164 -0.90 6.93 -2.66
CA LYS A 164 -1.84 7.43 -3.68
C LYS A 164 -1.11 8.02 -4.87
N TRP A 165 -0.06 8.80 -4.63
CA TRP A 165 0.75 9.38 -5.70
C TRP A 165 1.39 8.26 -6.55
N MET A 166 2.00 7.25 -5.93
CA MET A 166 2.57 6.12 -6.67
C MET A 166 1.53 5.31 -7.46
N VAL A 167 0.35 5.07 -6.88
CA VAL A 167 -0.76 4.37 -7.57
C VAL A 167 -1.24 5.16 -8.79
N LYS A 168 -1.32 6.49 -8.71
CA LYS A 168 -1.66 7.35 -9.85
C LYS A 168 -0.59 7.29 -10.95
N GLY A 169 0.69 7.26 -10.58
CA GLY A 169 1.79 7.10 -11.54
C GLY A 169 1.74 5.76 -12.26
N LEU A 170 1.52 4.66 -11.52
CA LEU A 170 1.31 3.33 -12.10
C LEU A 170 0.13 3.30 -13.07
N LEU A 171 -1.00 3.89 -12.68
CA LEU A 171 -2.20 3.94 -13.51
C LEU A 171 -1.97 4.75 -14.80
N ALA A 172 -1.25 5.86 -14.72
CA ALA A 172 -0.89 6.65 -15.90
C ALA A 172 0.01 5.85 -16.85
N MET A 173 1.00 5.13 -16.30
CA MET A 173 1.88 4.26 -17.08
C MET A 173 1.09 3.12 -17.76
N GLU A 174 0.19 2.44 -17.05
CA GLU A 174 -0.63 1.38 -17.65
C GLU A 174 -1.48 1.89 -18.81
N ARG A 175 -2.13 3.05 -18.65
CA ARG A 175 -2.92 3.67 -19.71
C ARG A 175 -2.08 4.00 -20.94
N ALA A 176 -0.89 4.58 -20.75
CA ALA A 176 0.02 4.92 -21.84
C ALA A 176 0.53 3.68 -22.60
N THR A 177 0.64 2.53 -21.95
CA THR A 177 1.09 1.28 -22.60
C THR A 177 -0.03 0.50 -23.30
N ALA A 178 -1.29 0.90 -23.11
CA ALA A 178 -2.45 0.28 -23.74
C ALA A 178 -2.84 0.95 -25.07
N GLU A 179 -2.24 2.12 -25.36
CA GLU A 179 -2.34 2.86 -26.63
C GLU A 179 -1.26 2.39 -27.61
#